data_AF-A0A3D9XHK1-F1
#
_entry.id   AF-A0A3D9XHK1-F1
#
_cell.length_a   1.000
_cell.length_b   1.000
_cell.length_c   1.000
_cell.angle_alpha   90.00
_cell.angle_beta   90.00
_cell.angle_gamma   90.00
#
_symmetry.space_group_name_H-M   'P 1'
#
loop_
_entity.id
_entity.type
_entity.pdbx_description
1 polymer ?
#
loop_
_entity_poly.entity_id
_entity_poly.type
_entity_poly.pdbx_seq_one_letter_code
_entity_poly.pdbx_strand_id
1 'polypeptide(L)' 'MQDAGATKTMFVEGRDGLILDRHTGREMARVPVDKMSISEAQRISRAILAALKAEYALDPRPFGPHLKR' A
#
# COMPACT_ATOMS: atom_id res chain seq x y z
N MET A 1 -0.13 -29.27 5.62
CA MET A 1 -0.83 -27.97 5.53
C MET A 1 0.23 -26.91 5.26
N GLN A 2 0.33 -26.43 4.02
CA GLN A 2 1.20 -25.30 3.70
C GLN A 2 0.37 -24.04 3.88
N ASP A 3 0.71 -23.26 4.90
CA ASP A 3 0.07 -22.00 5.22
C ASP A 3 0.23 -21.00 4.06
N ALA A 4 -0.91 -20.40 3.75
CA ALA A 4 -1.12 -19.08 3.18
C ALA A 4 -0.08 -18.60 2.16
N GLY A 5 -0.48 -18.67 0.89
CA GLY A 5 0.04 -17.80 -0.16
C GLY A 5 -0.05 -16.33 0.27
N ALA A 6 1.00 -15.84 0.93
CA ALA A 6 1.31 -14.43 1.02
C ALA A 6 1.60 -13.98 -0.41
N THR A 7 0.52 -13.67 -1.13
CA THR A 7 0.54 -12.89 -2.36
C THR A 7 1.45 -11.72 -2.06
N LYS A 8 2.66 -11.71 -2.64
CA LYS A 8 3.72 -10.74 -2.31
C LYS A 8 3.13 -9.35 -2.50
N THR A 9 2.67 -8.75 -1.40
CA THR A 9 1.86 -7.54 -1.50
C THR A 9 2.83 -6.43 -1.85
N MET A 10 2.63 -5.84 -3.04
CA MET A 10 3.46 -4.75 -3.59
C MET A 10 3.40 -3.50 -2.69
N PHE A 11 2.31 -3.35 -1.94
CA PHE A 11 2.08 -2.28 -0.99
C PHE A 11 2.00 -2.85 0.42
N VAL A 12 2.63 -2.17 1.37
CA VAL A 12 2.64 -2.54 2.79
C VAL A 12 2.12 -1.38 3.64
N GLU A 13 1.31 -1.71 4.64
CA GLU A 13 0.89 -0.75 5.65
C GLU A 13 1.98 -0.67 6.73
N GLY A 14 2.53 0.53 6.93
CA GLY A 14 3.48 0.88 7.97
C GLY A 14 2.80 1.40 9.24
N ARG A 15 3.61 1.91 10.18
CA ARG A 15 3.07 2.56 11.39
C ARG A 15 2.27 3.82 11.03
N ASP A 16 1.33 4.17 11.89
CA ASP A 16 0.54 5.41 11.81
C ASP A 16 -0.24 5.60 10.50
N GLY A 17 -0.71 4.50 9.90
CA GLY A 17 -1.52 4.55 8.68
C GLY A 17 -0.75 4.84 7.40
N LEU A 18 0.59 4.72 7.43
CA LEU A 18 1.44 4.90 6.26
C LEU A 18 1.24 3.74 5.27
N ILE A 19 1.15 4.02 3.98
CA ILE A 19 1.11 3.00 2.92
C ILE A 19 2.33 3.21 2.03
N LEU A 20 3.18 2.18 1.96
CA LEU A 20 4.44 2.20 1.25
C LEU A 20 4.42 1.26 0.06
N ASP A 21 5.10 1.64 -1.03
CA ASP A 21 5.54 0.71 -2.06
C ASP A 21 6.71 -0.12 -1.51
N ARG A 22 6.53 -1.44 -1.48
CA ARG A 22 7.51 -2.41 -0.98
C ARG A 22 8.82 -2.40 -1.78
N HIS A 23 8.77 -2.08 -3.07
CA HIS A 23 9.94 -2.16 -3.95
C HIS A 23 10.85 -0.94 -3.85
N THR A 24 10.25 0.23 -3.68
CA THR A 24 10.96 1.50 -3.65
C THR A 24 11.10 2.08 -2.23
N GLY A 25 10.29 1.60 -1.28
CA GLY A 25 10.17 2.21 0.04
C GLY A 25 9.47 3.58 0.01
N ARG A 26 8.90 3.97 -1.14
CA ARG A 26 8.26 5.26 -1.33
C ARG A 26 6.91 5.30 -0.63
N GLU A 27 6.62 6.42 0.03
CA GLU A 27 5.29 6.72 0.55
C GLU A 27 4.29 6.91 -0.60
N MET A 28 3.24 6.10 -0.60
CA MET A 28 2.15 6.15 -1.57
C MET A 28 0.96 6.92 -1.01
N ALA A 29 0.68 6.75 0.29
CA ALA A 29 -0.40 7.43 0.98
C ALA A 29 -0.18 7.41 2.50
N ARG A 30 -0.92 8.26 3.22
CA ARG A 30 -0.97 8.27 4.68
C ARG A 30 -2.40 8.48 5.16
N VAL A 31 -2.88 7.56 6.00
CA VAL A 31 -4.18 7.64 6.67
C VAL A 31 -4.00 8.42 7.99
N PRO A 32 -4.77 9.49 8.25
CA PRO A 32 -4.64 10.27 9.49
C PRO A 32 -5.31 9.56 10.67
N VAL A 33 -4.67 8.49 11.16
CA VAL A 33 -5.18 7.59 12.21
C VAL A 33 -5.45 8.29 13.56
N ASP A 34 -4.83 9.44 13.79
CA ASP A 34 -4.99 10.28 14.99
C ASP A 34 -6.32 11.04 15.02
N LYS A 35 -6.98 11.22 13.86
CA LYS A 35 -8.22 11.98 13.71
C LYS A 35 -9.47 11.14 13.51
N MET A 36 -9.35 9.81 13.65
CA MET A 36 -10.43 8.88 13.37
C MET A 36 -10.38 7.64 14.26
N SER A 37 -11.49 6.90 14.32
CA SER A 37 -11.50 5.60 14.99
C SER A 37 -10.64 4.58 14.23
N ILE A 38 -10.15 3.56 14.95
CA ILE A 38 -9.36 2.48 14.35
C ILE A 38 -10.12 1.79 13.20
N SER A 39 -11.43 1.63 13.33
CA SER A 39 -12.25 0.96 12.30
C SER A 39 -12.39 1.80 11.03
N GLU A 40 -12.48 3.13 11.14
CA GLU A 40 -12.45 4.06 10.00
C GLU A 40 -11.09 4.04 9.30
N ALA A 41 -10.01 4.13 10.08
CA ALA A 41 -8.64 4.07 9.55
C ALA A 41 -8.40 2.79 8.75
N GLN A 42 -8.81 1.64 9.29
CA GLN A 42 -8.69 0.35 8.59
C GLN A 42 -9.56 0.29 7.33
N ARG A 43 -10.74 0.91 7.33
CA ARG A 43 -11.63 0.94 6.16
C ARG A 43 -11.01 1.77 5.03
N ILE A 44 -10.42 2.91 5.36
CA ILE A 44 -9.71 3.80 4.41
C ILE A 44 -8.43 3.11 3.90
N SER A 45 -7.60 2.54 4.79
CA SER A 45 -6.39 1.81 4.40
C SER A 45 -6.70 0.71 3.39
N ARG A 46 -7.74 -0.11 3.65
CA ARG A 46 -8.20 -1.15 2.71
C ARG A 46 -8.64 -0.60 1.36
N ALA A 47 -9.36 0.52 1.34
CA ALA A 47 -9.81 1.16 0.10
C ALA A 47 -8.61 1.65 -0.73
N ILE A 48 -7.63 2.30 -0.10
CA ILE A 48 -6.41 2.77 -0.77
C ILE A 48 -5.61 1.58 -1.31
N LEU A 49 -5.41 0.54 -0.52
CA LEU A 49 -4.71 -0.67 -0.97
C LEU A 49 -5.40 -1.35 -2.16
N ALA A 50 -6.74 -1.36 -2.18
CA ALA A 50 -7.49 -1.90 -3.31
C ALA A 50 -7.33 -1.05 -4.57
N ALA A 51 -7.40 0.29 -4.43
CA ALA A 51 -7.20 1.21 -5.54
C ALA A 51 -5.80 1.09 -6.15
N LEU A 52 -4.76 1.09 -5.30
CA LEU A 52 -3.36 0.94 -5.74
C LEU A 52 -3.12 -0.40 -6.46
N LYS A 53 -3.72 -1.49 -5.97
CA LYS A 53 -3.64 -2.80 -6.64
C LYS A 53 -4.34 -2.79 -7.99
N ALA A 54 -5.51 -2.14 -8.10
CA ALA A 54 -6.25 -2.03 -9.34
C ALA A 54 -5.49 -1.19 -10.39
N GLU A 55 -4.91 -0.07 -9.97
CA GLU A 55 -4.09 0.79 -10.83
C GLU A 55 -2.86 0.04 -11.35
N TYR A 56 -2.16 -0.68 -10.47
CA TYR A 56 -1.02 -1.52 -10.87
C TYR A 56 -1.40 -2.67 -11.81
N ALA A 57 -2.61 -3.23 -11.66
CA ALA A 57 -3.10 -4.27 -12.56
C ALA A 57 -3.38 -3.74 -13.98
N LEU A 58 -3.69 -2.45 -14.12
CA LEU A 58 -3.91 -1.78 -15.40
C LEU A 58 -2.59 -1.30 -16.04
N ASP A 59 -1.65 -0.79 -15.24
CA ASP A 59 -0.31 -0.40 -15.68
C ASP A 59 0.74 -0.84 -14.64
N PRO A 60 1.45 -1.95 -14.88
CA PRO A 60 2.42 -2.50 -13.94
C PRO A 60 3.73 -1.70 -13.88
N ARG A 61 3.81 -0.54 -14.56
CA ARG A 61 4.99 0.33 -14.46
C ARG A 61 5.02 0.95 -13.06
N PRO A 62 6.11 0.81 -12.30
CA PRO A 62 6.25 1.53 -11.05
C PRO A 62 6.19 3.02 -11.38
N PHE A 63 5.18 3.72 -10.87
CA PHE A 63 5.03 5.17 -11.06
C PHE A 63 6.22 5.90 -10.43
N GLY A 64 7.25 6.14 -11.24
CA GLY A 64 8.41 6.93 -10.87
C GLY A 64 9.54 6.72 -11.88
N PRO A 65 10.28 7.78 -12.25
CA PRO A 65 11.47 7.61 -13.06
C PRO A 65 12.38 6.59 -12.37
N HIS A 66 12.95 5.66 -13.15
CA HIS A 66 14.05 4.83 -12.68
C HIS A 66 15.13 5.78 -12.15
N LEU A 67 15.33 5.83 -10.83
CA LEU A 67 16.54 6.39 -10.26
C LEU A 67 17.67 5.51 -10.78
N LYS A 68 18.31 5.97 -11.86
CA LYS A 68 19.58 5.42 -12.33
C LYS A 68 20.52 5.46 -11.12
N ARG A 69 20.99 4.27 -10.72
CA ARG A 69 22.16 4.14 -9.85
C ARG A 69 23.35 4.81 -10.50
#